data_AF-A0A661XUA7-F1
#
_entry.id   AF-A0A661XUA7-F1
#
_cell.length_a   1.000
_cell.length_b   1.000
_cell.length_c   1.000
_cell.angle_alpha   90.00
_cell.angle_beta   90.00
_cell.angle_gamma   90.00
#
_symmetry.space_group_name_H-M   'P 1'
#
loop_
_entity.id
_entity.type
_entity.pdbx_description
1 polymer ?
#
loop_
_entity_poly.entity_id
_entity_poly.type
_entity_poly.pdbx_seq_one_letter_code
_entity_poly.pdbx_strand_id
1 'polypeptide(L)'
;MANHSYTNKNKIINDPVYGFISIEHSLIFDLIGHPYYQRLRNIKQLGLTDLVYPGAVHNRFTHALGATHLMAKAVKALRLKNVNISDEEFEAACIAILLHDVGHGPY
;
A
#
# COMPACT_ATOMS: atom_id res chain seq x y z
N MET A 1 -13.61 15.28 -22.90
CA MET A 1 -13.20 15.76 -21.57
C MET A 1 -14.06 15.03 -20.55
N ALA A 2 -13.56 13.93 -19.97
CA ALA A 2 -14.33 13.10 -19.06
C ALA A 2 -14.29 13.71 -17.66
N ASN A 3 -15.45 14.12 -17.14
CA ASN A 3 -15.65 14.59 -15.78
C ASN A 3 -15.25 13.49 -14.79
N HIS A 4 -14.03 13.56 -14.24
CA HIS A 4 -13.68 12.80 -13.03
C HIS A 4 -14.43 13.45 -11.88
N SER A 5 -15.54 12.85 -11.45
CA SER A 5 -16.10 13.16 -10.15
C SER A 5 -15.04 12.79 -9.11
N TYR A 6 -14.50 13.80 -8.41
CA TYR A 6 -13.65 13.59 -7.25
C TYR A 6 -14.53 13.06 -6.10
N THR A 7 -14.97 11.80 -6.21
CA THR A 7 -15.50 11.07 -5.07
C THR A 7 -14.40 11.08 -4.02
N ASN A 8 -14.71 11.59 -2.82
CA ASN A 8 -13.81 11.54 -1.68
C ASN A 8 -13.64 10.07 -1.27
N LYS A 9 -12.75 9.35 -1.97
CA LYS A 9 -12.46 7.93 -1.78
C LYS A 9 -11.44 7.74 -0.66
N ASN A 10 -11.56 8.49 0.44
CA ASN A 10 -10.83 8.20 1.67
C ASN A 10 -11.38 6.89 2.23
N LYS A 11 -10.83 5.78 1.73
CA LYS A 11 -11.15 4.43 2.17
C LYS A 11 -10.25 4.08 3.32
N ILE A 12 -10.89 3.60 4.38
CA ILE A 12 -10.20 3.07 5.55
C ILE A 12 -10.17 1.54 5.40
N ILE A 13 -8.98 0.97 5.52
CA ILE A 13 -8.78 -0.48 5.57
C ILE A 13 -8.34 -0.83 7.00
N ASN A 14 -8.96 -1.86 7.56
CA ASN A 14 -8.56 -2.39 8.85
C ASN A 14 -7.41 -3.39 8.65
N ASP A 15 -6.27 -3.10 9.27
CA ASP A 15 -5.08 -3.93 9.27
C ASP A 15 -4.73 -4.34 10.72
N PRO A 16 -4.48 -5.63 10.99
CA PRO A 16 -4.24 -6.10 12.35
C PRO A 16 -2.91 -5.63 12.96
N VAL A 17 -1.96 -5.14 12.15
CA VAL A 17 -0.65 -4.67 12.60
C VAL A 17 -0.66 -3.17 12.87
N TYR A 18 -1.25 -2.39 11.95
CA TYR A 18 -1.21 -0.93 11.99
C TYR A 18 -2.54 -0.26 12.35
N GLY A 19 -3.60 -1.05 12.56
CA GLY A 19 -4.96 -0.55 12.81
C GLY A 19 -5.59 -0.01 11.53
N PHE A 20 -6.16 1.20 11.61
CA PHE A 20 -6.79 1.82 10.45
C PHE A 20 -5.75 2.44 9.52
N ILE A 21 -5.70 1.94 8.29
CA ILE A 21 -4.91 2.51 7.18
C ILE A 21 -5.85 3.36 6.34
N SER A 22 -5.55 4.66 6.24
CA SER A 22 -6.27 5.59 5.34
C SER A 22 -5.58 5.61 3.99
N ILE A 23 -6.33 5.40 2.91
CA ILE A 23 -5.82 5.54 1.56
C ILE A 23 -5.96 7.00 1.13
N GLU A 24 -4.82 7.65 1.03
CA GLU A 24 -4.68 9.01 0.54
C GLU A 24 -4.48 8.91 -0.97
N HIS A 25 -5.05 9.84 -1.74
CA HIS A 25 -5.02 9.89 -3.21
C HIS A 25 -5.90 8.87 -3.94
N SER A 26 -6.63 9.36 -4.95
CA SER A 26 -7.52 8.54 -5.79
C SER A 26 -6.75 7.52 -6.63
N LEU A 27 -5.56 7.87 -7.11
CA LEU A 27 -4.76 6.99 -7.96
C LEU A 27 -4.27 5.76 -7.17
N ILE A 28 -3.83 5.94 -5.93
CA ILE A 28 -3.45 4.83 -5.04
C ILE A 28 -4.64 3.89 -4.81
N PHE A 29 -5.83 4.45 -4.58
CA PHE A 29 -7.04 3.64 -4.46
C PHE A 29 -7.33 2.82 -5.72
N ASP A 30 -7.24 3.44 -6.89
CA ASP A 30 -7.50 2.75 -8.17
C ASP A 30 -6.43 1.69 -8.46
N LEU A 31 -5.16 1.95 -8.10
CA LEU A 31 -4.07 0.96 -8.17
C LEU A 31 -4.29 -0.22 -7.23
N ILE A 32 -4.75 0.02 -6.01
CA ILE A 32 -5.13 -1.06 -5.08
C ILE A 32 -6.22 -1.93 -5.71
N GLY A 33 -7.19 -1.33 -6.40
CA GLY A 33 -8.26 -2.05 -7.10
C GLY A 33 -7.80 -2.82 -8.35
N HIS A 34 -6.59 -2.56 -8.87
CA HIS A 34 -6.12 -3.12 -10.12
C HIS A 34 -5.86 -4.64 -10.02
N PRO A 35 -6.22 -5.46 -11.03
CA PRO A 35 -6.01 -6.92 -11.00
C PRO A 35 -4.57 -7.34 -10.71
N TYR A 36 -3.57 -6.65 -11.26
CA TYR A 36 -2.16 -6.96 -11.00
C TYR A 36 -1.75 -6.78 -9.54
N TYR A 37 -2.36 -5.82 -8.83
CA TYR A 37 -2.15 -5.64 -7.40
C TYR A 37 -3.00 -6.59 -6.56
N GLN A 38 -4.28 -6.78 -6.92
CA GLN A 38 -5.17 -7.73 -6.23
C GLN A 38 -4.65 -9.17 -6.25
N ARG A 39 -3.90 -9.58 -7.29
CA ARG A 39 -3.22 -10.88 -7.36
C ARG A 39 -2.33 -11.15 -6.13
N LEU A 40 -1.74 -10.12 -5.53
CA LEU A 40 -0.84 -10.26 -4.38
C LEU A 40 -1.53 -10.87 -3.15
N ARG A 41 -2.87 -10.90 -3.10
CA ARG A 41 -3.63 -11.61 -2.04
C ARG A 41 -3.36 -13.11 -2.02
N ASN A 42 -2.97 -13.68 -3.15
CA ASN A 42 -2.72 -15.11 -3.33
C ASN A 42 -1.23 -15.47 -3.25
N ILE A 43 -0.37 -14.51 -2.92
CA ILE A 43 1.08 -14.71 -2.83
C ILE A 43 1.50 -14.50 -1.38
N LYS A 44 1.93 -15.59 -0.73
CA LYS A 44 2.43 -15.54 0.65
C LYS A 44 3.65 -14.62 0.73
N GLN A 45 3.79 -13.91 1.83
CA GLN A 45 4.97 -13.07 2.06
C GLN A 45 6.23 -13.91 2.28
N LEU A 46 6.08 -15.04 2.99
CA LEU A 46 7.19 -15.87 3.49
C LEU A 46 7.19 -17.28 2.88
N GLY A 47 6.65 -17.48 1.68
CA GLY A 47 6.66 -18.77 0.99
C GLY A 47 6.13 -19.92 1.82
N LEU A 48 7.01 -20.89 2.13
CA LEU A 48 6.68 -22.13 2.85
C LEU A 48 6.85 -22.02 4.38
N THR A 49 7.12 -20.82 4.90
CA THR A 49 7.37 -20.60 6.33
C THR A 49 6.19 -21.02 7.21
N ASP A 50 4.97 -21.03 6.67
CA ASP A 50 3.78 -21.49 7.38
C ASP A 50 3.79 -22.99 7.75
N LEU A 51 4.65 -23.79 7.10
CA LEU A 51 4.88 -25.19 7.47
C LEU A 51 5.59 -25.35 8.83
N VAL A 52 6.32 -24.32 9.28
CA VAL A 52 7.01 -24.29 10.57
C VAL A 52 6.30 -23.35 11.54
N TYR A 53 5.78 -22.23 11.04
CA TYR A 53 5.09 -21.20 11.82
C TYR A 53 3.67 -21.00 11.29
N PRO A 54 2.66 -21.70 11.82
CA PRO A 54 1.30 -21.69 11.29
C PRO A 54 0.63 -20.30 11.20
N GLY A 55 1.14 -19.31 11.92
CA GLY A 55 0.69 -17.92 11.85
C GLY A 55 1.28 -17.09 10.68
N ALA A 56 2.26 -17.62 9.94
CA ALA A 56 2.92 -16.94 8.83
C ALA A 56 2.07 -16.95 7.53
N VAL A 57 0.78 -16.62 7.65
CA VAL A 57 -0.23 -16.68 6.57
C VAL A 57 -0.44 -15.36 5.84
N HIS A 58 0.27 -14.30 6.24
CA HIS A 58 0.17 -12.99 5.62
C HIS A 58 0.69 -13.01 4.18
N ASN A 59 0.12 -12.14 3.35
CA ASN A 59 0.40 -12.08 1.92
C ASN A 59 1.07 -10.76 1.52
N ARG A 60 1.60 -10.73 0.31
CA ARG A 60 2.26 -9.55 -0.25
C ARG A 60 1.33 -8.35 -0.38
N PHE A 61 0.01 -8.59 -0.54
CA PHE A 61 -0.98 -7.52 -0.55
C PHE A 61 -1.01 -6.77 0.79
N THR A 62 -1.12 -7.48 1.91
CA THR A 62 -1.14 -6.85 3.24
C THR A 62 0.20 -6.18 3.57
N HIS A 63 1.30 -6.79 3.13
CA HIS A 63 2.63 -6.20 3.31
C HIS A 63 2.78 -4.86 2.56
N ALA A 64 2.50 -4.84 1.25
CA ALA A 64 2.62 -3.63 0.44
C ALA A 64 1.67 -2.52 0.94
N LEU A 65 0.45 -2.87 1.36
CA LEU A 65 -0.49 -1.90 1.94
C LEU A 65 0.05 -1.26 3.23
N GLY A 66 0.61 -2.08 4.13
CA GLY A 66 1.27 -1.60 5.34
C GLY A 66 2.51 -0.75 5.05
N ALA A 67 3.29 -1.11 4.02
CA ALA A 67 4.44 -0.33 3.59
C ALA A 67 4.02 1.07 3.06
N THR A 68 2.93 1.16 2.29
CA THR A 68 2.36 2.44 1.85
C THR A 68 1.92 3.30 3.04
N HIS A 69 1.29 2.71 4.05
CA HIS A 69 0.93 3.43 5.29
C HIS A 69 2.15 4.02 6.01
N LEU A 70 3.22 3.22 6.14
CA LEU A 70 4.46 3.68 6.76
C LEU A 70 5.17 4.75 5.93
N MET A 71 5.16 4.65 4.60
CA MET A 71 5.68 5.68 3.72
C MET A 71 4.94 7.00 3.91
N ALA A 72 3.61 6.97 4.00
CA ALA A 72 2.82 8.17 4.28
C ALA A 72 3.17 8.82 5.61
N LYS A 73 3.34 8.02 6.67
CA LYS A 73 3.81 8.52 7.96
C LYS A 73 5.22 9.10 7.88
N ALA A 74 6.13 8.46 7.16
CA ALA A 74 7.51 8.89 7.00
C ALA A 74 7.60 10.24 6.26
N VAL A 75 6.94 10.38 5.11
CA VAL A 75 6.93 11.63 4.34
C VAL A 75 6.31 12.77 5.14
N LYS A 76 5.20 12.53 5.84
CA LYS A 76 4.60 13.53 6.74
C LYS A 76 5.55 13.95 7.86
N ALA A 77 6.25 13.00 8.47
CA ALA A 77 7.24 13.30 9.51
C ALA A 77 8.43 14.12 8.97
N LEU A 78 8.86 13.89 7.73
CA LEU A 78 9.89 14.68 7.07
C LEU A 78 9.42 16.11 6.76
N ARG A 79 8.20 16.26 6.23
CA ARG A 79 7.60 17.58 6.00
C ARG A 79 7.45 18.39 7.29
N LEU A 80 7.07 17.75 8.40
CA LEU A 80 7.03 18.39 9.72
C LEU A 80 8.40 18.89 10.19
N LYS A 81 9.49 18.33 9.66
CA LYS A 81 10.87 18.78 9.91
C LYS A 81 11.38 19.75 8.84
N ASN A 82 10.48 20.35 8.06
CA ASN A 82 10.77 21.30 6.98
C ASN A 82 11.62 20.72 5.83
N VAL A 83 11.59 19.40 5.63
CA VAL A 83 12.12 18.81 4.39
C VAL A 83 11.12 19.11 3.27
N ASN A 84 11.59 19.78 2.21
CA ASN A 84 10.77 20.10 1.06
C ASN A 84 10.49 18.83 0.24
N ILE A 85 9.22 18.40 0.23
CA ILE A 85 8.73 17.25 -0.55
C ILE A 85 7.40 17.70 -1.15
N SER A 86 7.30 17.78 -2.48
CA SER A 86 6.06 18.20 -3.16
C SER A 86 4.95 17.16 -3.01
N ASP A 87 3.69 17.54 -3.28
CA ASP A 87 2.57 16.59 -3.20
C ASP A 87 2.66 15.50 -4.26
N GLU A 88 3.24 15.82 -5.43
CA GLU A 88 3.54 14.87 -6.49
C GLU A 88 4.63 13.89 -6.06
N GLU A 89 5.70 14.35 -5.41
CA GLU A 89 6.75 13.47 -4.86
C GLU A 89 6.21 12.56 -3.77
N PHE A 90 5.30 13.08 -2.92
CA PHE A 90 4.66 12.30 -1.88
C PHE A 90 3.76 11.20 -2.47
N GLU A 91 2.88 11.55 -3.41
CA GLU A 91 2.03 10.57 -4.10
C GLU A 91 2.89 9.53 -4.84
N ALA A 92 3.92 9.97 -5.57
CA ALA A 92 4.83 9.08 -6.29
C ALA A 92 5.58 8.12 -5.37
N ALA A 93 6.06 8.57 -4.21
CA ALA A 93 6.73 7.71 -3.23
C ALA A 93 5.78 6.65 -2.67
N CYS A 94 4.52 7.01 -2.40
CA CYS A 94 3.49 6.08 -1.97
C CYS A 94 3.11 5.07 -3.07
N ILE A 95 3.06 5.49 -4.33
CA ILE A 95 2.83 4.58 -5.46
C ILE A 95 4.01 3.63 -5.65
N ALA A 96 5.23 4.15 -5.55
CA ALA A 96 6.45 3.35 -5.69
C ALA A 96 6.49 2.23 -4.65
N ILE A 97 6.23 2.54 -3.38
CA ILE A 97 6.20 1.52 -2.33
C ILE A 97 4.97 0.61 -2.42
N LEU A 98 3.83 1.09 -2.92
CA LEU A 98 2.67 0.22 -3.17
C LEU A 98 3.04 -0.86 -4.19
N LEU A 99 3.74 -0.49 -5.25
CA LEU A 99 4.01 -1.38 -6.39
C LEU A 99 5.35 -2.13 -6.28
N HIS A 100 6.19 -1.86 -5.29
CA HIS A 100 7.55 -2.42 -5.21
C HIS A 100 7.58 -3.96 -5.29
N ASP A 101 6.55 -4.61 -4.73
CA ASP A 101 6.43 -6.06 -4.64
C ASP A 101 5.52 -6.67 -5.74
N VAL A 102 5.02 -5.86 -6.68
CA VAL A 102 4.05 -6.32 -7.69
C VAL A 102 4.65 -7.37 -8.65
N GLY A 103 5.97 -7.43 -8.76
CA GLY A 103 6.70 -8.37 -9.62
C GLY A 103 6.78 -9.81 -9.09
N HIS A 104 6.46 -10.05 -7.82
CA HIS A 104 6.69 -11.37 -7.20
C HIS A 104 5.81 -12.48 -7.78
N GLY A 105 6.42 -13.61 -8.14
CA GLY A 105 5.71 -14.84 -8.51
C GLY A 105 5.13 -15.59 -7.29
N PRO A 106 4.54 -16.77 -7.51
CA PRO A 106 4.16 -17.66 -6.41
C PRO A 106 5.37 -18.03 -5.54
N TYR A 107 5.09 -18.22 -4.24
CA TYR A 107 6.04 -18.48 -3.14
C TYR A 107 6.83 -17.24 -2.66
#